data_AF-A0A6A0H6U9-F1
#
_entry.id   AF-A0A6A0H6U9-F1
#
_cell.length_a   1.000
_cell.length_b   1.000
_cell.length_c   1.000
_cell.angle_alpha   90.00
_cell.angle_beta   90.00
_cell.angle_gamma   90.00
#
_symmetry.space_group_name_H-M   'P 1'
#
loop_
_entity.id
_entity.type
_entity.pdbx_description
1 polymer ?
#
loop_
_entity_poly.entity_id
_entity_poly.type
_entity_poly.pdbx_seq_one_letter_code
_entity_poly.pdbx_strand_id
1 'polypeptide(L)'
;MAVEGRHVVAVHGGAWDIPEPLWEASLTGVKLAALRAFEVMDAGGSAVDAVEAAVVLMEEDPVFDAVYIPFYKPGRGSVLTSAGTVEGCALIMSGSDLSTGAVACVSNLLNPVSLARRVMTKTPHALLSGQLVYIQASAGADAFARSEGVQQLPVEELITEEARRQLALYQHPMPTQVGCGGYADDAAGAVSTTGHGESLMKACLAHRVTQSLRHGEA
;
A
#
# COMPACT_ATOMS: atom_id res chain seq x y z
N MET A 1 36.51 6.02 -11.05
CA MET A 1 35.63 5.29 -11.98
C MET A 1 34.26 5.27 -11.34
N ALA A 2 33.26 5.91 -11.95
CA ALA A 2 31.89 5.79 -11.46
C ALA A 2 31.50 4.31 -11.56
N VAL A 3 31.06 3.71 -10.46
CA VAL A 3 30.33 2.45 -10.57
C VAL A 3 29.07 2.82 -11.33
N GLU A 4 28.99 2.39 -12.59
CA GLU A 4 27.80 2.54 -13.41
C GLU A 4 26.69 1.79 -12.66
N GLY A 5 25.84 2.55 -11.97
CA GLY A 5 24.91 2.00 -11.00
C GLY A 5 23.90 1.11 -11.71
N ARG A 6 23.96 -0.20 -11.48
CA ARG A 6 22.91 -1.10 -11.93
C ARG A 6 21.70 -0.94 -11.02
N HIS A 7 20.65 -0.32 -11.55
CA HIS A 7 19.35 -0.28 -10.90
C HIS A 7 18.67 -1.64 -11.04
N VAL A 8 18.03 -2.10 -9.96
CA VAL A 8 17.21 -3.31 -9.94
C VAL A 8 15.90 -2.95 -9.28
N VAL A 9 14.79 -3.35 -9.91
CA VAL A 9 13.46 -3.26 -9.32
C VAL A 9 12.80 -4.62 -9.39
N ALA A 10 12.09 -4.98 -8.32
CA ALA A 10 11.21 -6.12 -8.25
C ALA A 10 9.82 -5.66 -7.82
N VAL A 11 8.79 -6.22 -8.44
CA VAL A 11 7.38 -5.87 -8.20
C VAL A 11 6.57 -7.15 -8.07
N HIS A 12 5.57 -7.17 -7.19
CA HIS A 12 4.64 -8.28 -7.03
C HIS A 12 3.19 -7.79 -6.99
N GLY A 13 2.25 -8.58 -7.54
CA GLY A 13 0.82 -8.25 -7.59
C GLY A 13 -0.06 -8.94 -6.55
N GLY A 14 0.53 -9.70 -5.62
CA GLY A 14 -0.20 -10.52 -4.65
C GLY A 14 0.00 -12.02 -4.87
N ALA A 15 -0.28 -12.83 -3.84
CA ALA A 15 -0.15 -14.28 -3.89
C ALA A 15 -1.51 -14.96 -3.65
N TRP A 16 -2.07 -15.54 -4.71
CA TRP A 16 -3.33 -16.27 -4.71
C TRP A 16 -3.45 -17.14 -5.97
N ASP A 17 -4.48 -17.99 -6.03
CA ASP A 17 -4.81 -18.78 -7.22
C ASP A 17 -5.47 -17.88 -8.28
N ILE A 18 -4.63 -17.17 -9.06
CA ILE A 18 -5.10 -16.20 -10.06
C ILE A 18 -5.97 -16.95 -11.09
N PRO A 19 -7.23 -16.54 -11.32
CA PRO A 19 -8.05 -17.12 -12.37
C PRO A 19 -7.44 -16.91 -13.76
N GLU A 20 -7.54 -17.92 -14.64
CA GLU A 20 -7.00 -17.88 -16.01
C GLU A 20 -7.34 -16.60 -16.80
N PRO A 21 -8.58 -16.06 -16.75
CA PRO A 21 -8.92 -14.82 -17.44
C PRO A 21 -8.15 -13.58 -16.98
N LEU A 22 -7.54 -13.61 -15.79
CA LEU A 22 -6.77 -12.49 -15.22
C LEU A 22 -5.27 -12.64 -15.46
N TRP A 23 -4.76 -13.79 -15.92
CA TRP A 23 -3.32 -14.04 -16.05
C TRP A 23 -2.59 -13.00 -16.91
N GLU A 24 -3.11 -12.73 -18.11
CA GLU A 24 -2.49 -11.80 -19.05
C GLU A 24 -2.51 -10.37 -18.51
N ALA A 25 -3.63 -9.96 -17.90
CA ALA A 25 -3.77 -8.65 -17.28
C ALA A 25 -2.81 -8.50 -16.09
N SER A 26 -2.74 -9.49 -15.18
CA SER A 26 -1.84 -9.46 -14.02
C SER A 26 -0.38 -9.43 -14.44
N LEU A 27 0.01 -10.24 -15.45
CA LEU A 27 1.37 -10.26 -15.97
C LEU A 27 1.74 -8.92 -16.63
N THR A 28 0.81 -8.33 -17.36
CA THR A 28 1.00 -7.03 -18.01
C THR A 28 1.13 -5.92 -16.95
N GLY A 29 0.25 -5.91 -15.95
CA GLY A 29 0.26 -4.90 -14.90
C GLY A 29 1.58 -4.87 -14.11
N VAL A 30 2.13 -6.03 -13.71
CA VAL A 30 3.42 -6.06 -12.98
C VAL A 30 4.59 -5.64 -13.85
N LYS A 31 4.56 -5.94 -15.16
CA LYS A 31 5.57 -5.47 -16.12
C LYS A 31 5.52 -3.96 -16.28
N LEU A 32 4.32 -3.39 -16.43
CA LEU A 32 4.12 -1.95 -16.54
C LEU A 32 4.58 -1.22 -15.27
N ALA A 33 4.26 -1.76 -14.09
CA ALA A 33 4.71 -1.22 -12.81
C ALA A 33 6.24 -1.24 -12.67
N ALA A 34 6.89 -2.34 -13.07
CA ALA A 34 8.35 -2.46 -13.05
C ALA A 34 9.02 -1.48 -14.04
N LEU A 35 8.48 -1.37 -15.26
CA LEU A 35 8.94 -0.39 -16.24
C LEU A 35 8.80 1.04 -15.73
N ARG A 36 7.65 1.35 -15.10
CA ARG A 36 7.39 2.67 -14.52
C ARG A 36 8.41 3.05 -13.45
N ALA A 37 8.78 2.10 -12.58
CA ALA A 37 9.85 2.31 -11.61
C ALA A 37 11.20 2.56 -12.29
N PHE A 38 11.50 1.79 -13.34
CA PHE A 38 12.76 1.89 -14.07
C PHE A 38 12.90 3.25 -14.77
N GLU A 39 11.83 3.76 -15.39
CA GLU A 39 11.78 5.11 -15.96
C GLU A 39 12.12 6.19 -14.93
N VAL A 40 11.61 6.06 -13.70
CA VAL A 40 11.91 7.01 -12.62
C VAL A 40 13.38 6.94 -12.23
N MET A 41 13.96 5.74 -12.14
CA MET A 41 15.39 5.57 -11.81
C MET A 41 16.30 6.08 -12.94
N ASP A 42 15.99 5.77 -14.20
CA ASP A 42 16.74 6.25 -15.37
C ASP A 42 16.72 7.78 -15.49
N ALA A 43 15.65 8.41 -15.02
CA ALA A 43 15.54 9.87 -14.92
C ALA A 43 16.30 10.47 -13.71
N GLY A 44 17.00 9.64 -12.91
CA GLY A 44 17.74 10.07 -11.71
C GLY A 44 16.89 10.20 -10.46
N GLY A 45 15.66 9.67 -10.45
CA GLY A 45 14.80 9.60 -9.28
C GLY A 45 15.34 8.65 -8.20
N SER A 46 14.91 8.86 -6.95
CA SER A 46 15.33 7.99 -5.84
C SER A 46 14.64 6.62 -5.89
N ALA A 47 15.20 5.64 -5.18
CA ALA A 47 14.55 4.34 -5.00
C ALA A 47 13.15 4.46 -4.41
N VAL A 48 12.93 5.45 -3.53
CA VAL A 48 11.60 5.69 -2.93
C VAL A 48 10.62 6.26 -3.94
N ASP A 49 11.06 7.16 -4.83
CA ASP A 49 10.20 7.68 -5.91
C ASP A 49 9.84 6.58 -6.91
N ALA A 50 10.77 5.67 -7.19
CA ALA A 50 10.56 4.56 -8.12
C ALA A 50 9.53 3.56 -7.58
N VAL A 51 9.62 3.14 -6.31
CA VAL A 51 8.63 2.23 -5.72
C VAL A 51 7.28 2.89 -5.51
N GLU A 52 7.22 4.18 -5.17
CA GLU A 52 5.96 4.93 -5.12
C GLU A 52 5.27 4.93 -6.48
N ALA A 53 6.00 5.27 -7.56
CA ALA A 53 5.44 5.31 -8.91
C ALA A 53 4.97 3.93 -9.41
N ALA A 54 5.69 2.87 -9.07
CA ALA A 54 5.29 1.50 -9.38
C ALA A 54 3.99 1.12 -8.67
N VAL A 55 3.92 1.37 -7.36
CA VAL A 55 2.76 1.00 -6.54
C VAL A 55 1.56 1.85 -6.92
N VAL A 56 1.71 3.16 -7.19
CA VAL A 56 0.63 4.02 -7.71
C VAL A 56 0.02 3.44 -8.98
N LEU A 57 0.83 2.97 -9.93
CA LEU A 57 0.33 2.35 -11.16
C LEU A 57 -0.48 1.08 -10.84
N MET A 58 -0.03 0.28 -9.87
CA MET A 58 -0.74 -0.94 -9.46
C MET A 58 -2.01 -0.66 -8.66
N GLU A 59 -2.01 0.36 -7.80
CA GLU A 59 -3.19 0.88 -7.09
C GLU A 59 -4.26 1.37 -8.08
N GLU A 60 -3.82 1.94 -9.21
CA GLU A 60 -4.72 2.33 -10.28
C GLU A 60 -5.20 1.16 -11.13
N ASP A 61 -4.51 0.02 -11.22
CA ASP A 61 -4.90 -1.07 -12.10
C ASP A 61 -5.95 -1.98 -11.43
N PRO A 62 -7.17 -2.12 -12.02
CA PRO A 62 -8.24 -2.97 -11.46
C PRO A 62 -7.87 -4.45 -11.33
N VAL A 63 -6.80 -4.92 -11.97
CA VAL A 63 -6.37 -6.31 -11.84
C VAL A 63 -5.71 -6.60 -10.49
N PHE A 64 -5.26 -5.57 -9.76
CA PHE A 64 -4.61 -5.74 -8.47
C PHE A 64 -5.51 -5.35 -7.30
N ASP A 65 -5.40 -6.12 -6.23
CA ASP A 65 -6.01 -5.87 -4.93
C ASP A 65 -5.22 -4.79 -4.18
N ALA A 66 -5.25 -3.56 -4.69
CA ALA A 66 -4.44 -2.46 -4.18
C ALA A 66 -5.26 -1.23 -3.77
N VAL A 67 -6.37 -0.87 -4.47
CA VAL A 67 -7.29 0.24 -4.10
C VAL A 67 -8.73 0.08 -4.63
N TYR A 68 -9.73 0.70 -3.97
CA TYR A 68 -11.11 0.91 -4.47
C TYR A 68 -11.52 2.38 -4.58
N ILE A 69 -12.15 2.73 -5.72
CA ILE A 69 -12.93 3.96 -5.87
C ILE A 69 -14.27 3.63 -6.57
N PRO A 70 -15.42 3.72 -5.88
CA PRO A 70 -16.72 3.39 -6.45
C PRO A 70 -17.12 4.31 -7.62
N PHE A 71 -16.72 5.58 -7.58
CA PHE A 71 -17.22 6.62 -8.48
C PHE A 71 -16.32 6.95 -9.66
N TYR A 72 -15.07 6.47 -9.69
CA TYR A 72 -14.12 6.79 -10.75
C TYR A 72 -14.15 5.77 -11.90
N LYS A 73 -14.37 4.48 -11.59
CA LYS A 73 -14.60 3.43 -12.61
C LYS A 73 -15.22 2.16 -11.97
N PRO A 74 -16.43 1.73 -12.36
CA PRO A 74 -17.01 0.48 -11.87
C PRO A 74 -16.10 -0.72 -12.16
N GLY A 75 -15.85 -1.58 -11.16
CA GLY A 75 -15.01 -2.79 -11.31
C GLY A 75 -13.52 -2.63 -10.95
N ARG A 76 -13.10 -1.48 -10.40
CA ARG A 76 -11.85 -1.37 -9.61
C ARG A 76 -12.11 -1.84 -8.18
N GLY A 77 -11.15 -2.45 -7.48
CA GLY A 77 -11.30 -2.63 -6.03
C GLY A 77 -10.39 -3.62 -5.34
N SER A 78 -9.87 -3.20 -4.19
CA SER A 78 -9.40 -4.12 -3.16
C SER A 78 -10.52 -5.02 -2.63
N VAL A 79 -10.15 -6.12 -1.99
CA VAL A 79 -11.10 -6.97 -1.25
C VAL A 79 -11.97 -6.14 -0.30
N LEU A 80 -13.25 -6.46 -0.25
CA LEU A 80 -14.18 -5.77 0.63
C LEU A 80 -13.89 -6.14 2.09
N THR A 81 -14.01 -5.15 2.97
CA THR A 81 -14.14 -5.41 4.40
C THR A 81 -15.44 -6.17 4.66
N SER A 82 -15.56 -6.70 5.87
CA SER A 82 -16.81 -7.29 6.33
C SER A 82 -18.01 -6.35 6.37
N ALA A 83 -17.80 -5.03 6.33
CA ALA A 83 -18.85 -4.03 6.25
C ALA A 83 -19.24 -3.70 4.80
N GLY A 84 -18.68 -4.41 3.81
CA GLY A 84 -18.85 -4.11 2.39
C GLY A 84 -18.19 -2.80 1.98
N THR A 85 -17.33 -2.23 2.83
CA THR A 85 -16.51 -1.05 2.53
C THR A 85 -15.16 -1.50 2.00
N VAL A 86 -14.33 -0.57 1.56
CA VAL A 86 -12.94 -0.85 1.27
C VAL A 86 -12.05 0.00 2.17
N GLU A 87 -11.09 -0.68 2.77
CA GLU A 87 -10.08 -0.10 3.63
C GLU A 87 -8.72 -0.51 3.07
N GLY A 88 -7.90 0.47 2.75
CA GLY A 88 -6.54 0.31 2.29
C GLY A 88 -5.54 0.43 3.42
N CYS A 89 -4.45 -0.32 3.29
CA CYS A 89 -3.26 -0.18 4.09
C CYS A 89 -2.08 -0.02 3.14
N ALA A 90 -1.15 0.88 3.43
CA ALA A 90 0.08 1.02 2.67
C ALA A 90 1.22 1.46 3.57
N LEU A 91 2.44 1.10 3.18
CA LEU A 91 3.67 1.45 3.85
C LEU A 91 4.74 1.74 2.80
N ILE A 92 5.58 2.74 3.09
CA ILE A 92 6.77 3.06 2.31
C ILE A 92 7.93 3.37 3.27
N MET A 93 9.13 2.92 2.93
CA MET A 93 10.31 3.03 3.77
C MET A 93 11.55 3.36 2.93
N SER A 94 12.37 4.28 3.43
CA SER A 94 13.69 4.58 2.88
C SER A 94 14.76 3.77 3.61
N GLY A 95 15.61 3.06 2.87
CA GLY A 95 16.72 2.29 3.45
C GLY A 95 17.87 3.15 3.96
N SER A 96 18.00 4.39 3.47
CA SER A 96 19.15 5.26 3.75
C SER A 96 19.16 5.84 5.16
N ASP A 97 17.99 6.10 5.72
CA ASP A 97 17.80 6.71 7.04
C ASP A 97 16.71 6.03 7.88
N LEU A 98 16.15 4.93 7.37
CA LEU A 98 15.03 4.18 7.96
C LEU A 98 13.76 5.01 8.12
N SER A 99 13.67 6.18 7.46
CA SER A 99 12.44 6.97 7.44
C SER A 99 11.31 6.12 6.87
N THR A 100 10.17 6.16 7.54
CA THR A 100 9.03 5.28 7.26
C THR A 100 7.75 6.08 7.36
N GLY A 101 6.82 5.81 6.46
CA GLY A 101 5.44 6.27 6.57
C GLY A 101 4.48 5.15 6.22
N ALA A 102 3.37 5.11 6.93
CA ALA A 102 2.36 4.09 6.76
C ALA A 102 0.97 4.64 7.07
N VAL A 103 -0.01 4.00 6.44
CA VAL A 103 -1.43 4.22 6.68
C VAL A 103 -2.16 2.90 6.88
N ALA A 104 -3.15 2.90 7.75
CA ALA A 104 -3.97 1.72 8.05
C ALA A 104 -5.45 2.09 8.08
N CYS A 105 -6.29 1.18 7.58
CA CYS A 105 -7.75 1.32 7.56
C CYS A 105 -8.24 2.60 6.87
N VAL A 106 -7.50 3.11 5.87
CA VAL A 106 -7.88 4.33 5.17
C VAL A 106 -8.85 4.03 4.04
N SER A 107 -9.86 4.87 3.86
CA SER A 107 -10.91 4.70 2.85
C SER A 107 -10.97 5.90 1.91
N ASN A 108 -11.56 5.76 0.73
CA ASN A 108 -11.78 6.85 -0.23
C ASN A 108 -10.49 7.55 -0.72
N LEU A 109 -9.40 6.80 -0.89
CA LEU A 109 -8.13 7.30 -1.43
C LEU A 109 -7.75 6.54 -2.68
N LEU A 110 -7.34 7.24 -3.74
CA LEU A 110 -6.83 6.62 -4.96
C LEU A 110 -5.46 5.97 -4.74
N ASN A 111 -4.62 6.56 -3.87
CA ASN A 111 -3.25 6.11 -3.68
C ASN A 111 -2.82 6.13 -2.21
N PRO A 112 -3.16 5.10 -1.42
CA PRO A 112 -2.67 4.93 -0.06
C PRO A 112 -1.14 5.02 0.08
N VAL A 113 -0.36 4.51 -0.89
CA VAL A 113 1.11 4.59 -0.85
C VAL A 113 1.61 6.04 -0.88
N SER A 114 0.97 6.91 -1.65
CA SER A 114 1.33 8.34 -1.69
C SER A 114 0.92 9.06 -0.40
N LEU A 115 -0.16 8.65 0.26
CA LEU A 115 -0.46 9.15 1.60
C LEU A 115 0.58 8.67 2.62
N ALA A 116 1.02 7.41 2.55
CA ALA A 116 2.11 6.89 3.36
C ALA A 116 3.42 7.68 3.16
N ARG A 117 3.78 8.02 1.92
CA ARG A 117 4.94 8.89 1.60
C ARG A 117 4.80 10.28 2.21
N ARG A 118 3.59 10.84 2.26
CA ARG A 118 3.33 12.11 2.93
C ARG A 118 3.44 12.00 4.44
N VAL A 119 2.97 10.91 5.07
CA VAL A 119 3.19 10.65 6.50
C VAL A 119 4.69 10.69 6.81
N MET A 120 5.50 9.99 6.01
CA MET A 120 6.97 9.93 6.17
C MET A 120 7.66 11.29 6.06
N THR A 121 7.20 12.17 5.16
CA THR A 121 7.95 13.39 4.78
C THR A 121 7.36 14.68 5.35
N LYS A 122 6.09 14.66 5.77
CA LYS A 122 5.34 15.85 6.22
C LYS A 122 4.93 15.79 7.69
N THR A 123 5.18 14.67 8.36
CA THR A 123 4.81 14.50 9.77
C THR A 123 5.99 13.92 10.56
N PRO A 124 6.03 14.10 11.89
CA PRO A 124 6.99 13.42 12.76
C PRO A 124 6.57 11.97 13.09
N HIS A 125 5.53 11.43 12.44
CA HIS A 125 4.95 10.13 12.75
C HIS A 125 5.26 9.12 11.64
N ALA A 126 5.37 7.84 12.01
CA ALA A 126 5.62 6.75 11.06
C ALA A 126 4.34 6.01 10.61
N LEU A 127 3.24 6.14 11.35
CA LEU A 127 1.98 5.47 11.05
C LEU A 127 0.80 6.36 11.45
N LEU A 128 -0.16 6.51 10.54
CA LEU A 128 -1.50 7.00 10.86
C LEU A 128 -2.51 5.87 10.62
N SER A 129 -3.48 5.72 11.51
CA SER A 129 -4.53 4.71 11.41
C SER A 129 -5.89 5.35 11.65
N GLY A 130 -6.92 4.84 10.98
CA GLY A 130 -8.30 5.20 11.24
C GLY A 130 -9.14 5.31 9.97
N GLN A 131 -10.44 5.14 10.14
CA GLN A 131 -11.42 5.30 9.06
C GLN A 131 -11.40 6.74 8.56
N LEU A 132 -11.23 6.91 7.25
CA LEU A 132 -11.70 8.11 6.54
C LEU A 132 -13.19 7.91 6.27
N VAL A 133 -13.98 7.76 7.34
CA VAL A 133 -15.45 7.76 7.29
C VAL A 133 -15.91 8.58 8.47
N TYR A 134 -16.48 9.73 8.13
CA TYR A 134 -17.24 10.66 8.95
C TYR A 134 -17.73 10.11 10.30
N ILE A 135 -17.52 10.96 11.32
CA ILE A 135 -18.01 10.86 12.70
C ILE A 135 -17.07 10.03 13.60
N GLN A 136 -15.99 10.71 14.02
CA GLN A 136 -15.39 10.69 15.36
C GLN A 136 -14.10 9.90 15.65
N ALA A 137 -13.51 9.13 14.73
CA ALA A 137 -12.15 8.57 14.91
C ALA A 137 -11.08 9.17 13.97
N SER A 138 -11.49 10.06 13.08
CA SER A 138 -10.79 10.44 11.85
C SER A 138 -10.02 11.77 11.92
N ALA A 139 -9.90 12.40 13.10
CA ALA A 139 -9.46 13.80 13.21
C ALA A 139 -8.06 14.10 12.63
N GLY A 140 -7.10 13.17 12.73
CA GLY A 140 -5.73 13.36 12.25
C GLY A 140 -5.58 13.20 10.73
N ALA A 141 -6.03 12.06 10.19
CA ALA A 141 -5.95 11.77 8.76
C ALA A 141 -6.89 12.67 7.93
N ASP A 142 -8.08 12.99 8.44
CA ASP A 142 -9.01 13.90 7.76
C ASP A 142 -8.50 15.34 7.73
N ALA A 143 -7.92 15.83 8.84
CA ALA A 143 -7.36 17.17 8.89
C ALA A 143 -6.22 17.32 7.88
N PHE A 144 -5.40 16.28 7.75
CA PHE A 144 -4.34 16.23 6.76
C PHE A 144 -4.88 16.13 5.32
N ALA A 145 -5.84 15.24 5.03
CA ALA A 145 -6.44 15.13 3.71
C ALA A 145 -7.13 16.45 3.26
N ARG A 146 -7.75 17.18 4.19
CA ARG A 146 -8.30 18.53 3.95
C ARG A 146 -7.21 19.58 3.73
N SER A 147 -6.11 19.55 4.48
CA SER A 147 -5.00 20.50 4.26
C SER A 147 -4.34 20.31 2.90
N GLU A 148 -4.41 19.11 2.33
CA GLU A 148 -3.84 18.75 1.04
C GLU A 148 -4.83 18.86 -0.15
N GLY A 149 -6.08 19.28 0.08
CA GLY A 149 -7.03 19.62 -0.99
C GLY A 149 -7.85 18.47 -1.60
N VAL A 150 -8.08 17.38 -0.86
CA VAL A 150 -8.87 16.23 -1.33
C VAL A 150 -10.38 16.50 -1.23
N GLN A 151 -11.15 16.23 -2.29
CA GLN A 151 -12.62 16.44 -2.35
C GLN A 151 -13.40 15.43 -1.47
N GLN A 152 -14.46 15.88 -0.78
CA GLN A 152 -15.30 15.06 0.11
C GLN A 152 -16.78 15.00 -0.34
N LEU A 153 -17.47 13.88 -0.06
CA LEU A 153 -18.89 13.64 -0.36
C LEU A 153 -19.70 13.30 0.92
N PRO A 154 -21.04 13.51 0.94
CA PRO A 154 -21.91 13.15 2.07
C PRO A 154 -22.03 11.63 2.27
N VAL A 155 -22.07 11.18 3.52
CA VAL A 155 -22.02 9.76 3.92
C VAL A 155 -23.26 8.99 3.50
N GLU A 156 -24.40 9.66 3.56
CA GLU A 156 -25.72 9.08 3.31
C GLU A 156 -25.87 8.67 1.84
N GLU A 157 -25.13 9.31 0.95
CA GLU A 157 -25.05 8.96 -0.46
C GLU A 157 -24.19 7.71 -0.72
N LEU A 158 -23.49 7.21 0.30
CA LEU A 158 -22.53 6.10 0.22
C LEU A 158 -23.02 4.79 0.86
N ILE A 159 -24.16 4.80 1.58
CA ILE A 159 -24.65 3.65 2.36
C ILE A 159 -25.74 2.88 1.59
N THR A 160 -25.62 1.55 1.54
CA THR A 160 -26.61 0.65 0.93
C THR A 160 -27.20 -0.34 1.96
N GLU A 161 -28.36 -0.93 1.65
CA GLU A 161 -29.07 -1.85 2.55
C GLU A 161 -28.35 -3.20 2.73
N GLU A 162 -27.56 -3.62 1.74
CA GLU A 162 -26.72 -4.82 1.82
C GLU A 162 -25.52 -4.62 2.77
N ALA A 163 -24.91 -3.42 2.77
CA ALA A 163 -23.82 -3.06 3.68
C ALA A 163 -24.26 -3.13 5.16
N ARG A 164 -25.54 -2.88 5.46
CA ARG A 164 -26.10 -3.01 6.82
C ARG A 164 -26.21 -4.46 7.31
N ARG A 165 -26.44 -5.43 6.41
CA ARG A 165 -26.56 -6.85 6.79
C ARG A 165 -25.20 -7.50 7.09
N GLN A 166 -24.14 -7.09 6.39
CA GLN A 166 -22.82 -7.72 6.51
C GLN A 166 -22.05 -7.29 7.77
N LEU A 167 -22.27 -6.06 8.25
CA LEU A 167 -21.72 -5.52 9.49
C LEU A 167 -22.02 -6.37 10.74
N ALA A 168 -23.11 -7.14 10.74
CA ALA A 168 -23.50 -7.98 11.89
C ALA A 168 -22.62 -9.23 12.07
N LEU A 169 -21.76 -9.58 11.11
CA LEU A 169 -21.08 -10.88 11.05
C LEU A 169 -19.58 -10.88 11.43
N TYR A 170 -18.90 -9.72 11.51
CA TYR A 170 -17.44 -9.66 11.76
C TYR A 170 -17.03 -8.43 12.57
N GLN A 171 -16.53 -8.64 13.80
CA GLN A 171 -16.25 -7.56 14.77
C GLN A 171 -14.80 -7.53 15.33
N HIS A 172 -13.74 -7.61 14.51
CA HIS A 172 -12.36 -7.46 15.03
C HIS A 172 -11.43 -6.60 14.12
N PRO A 173 -10.59 -5.70 14.71
CA PRO A 173 -9.69 -4.80 13.96
C PRO A 173 -8.32 -5.43 13.59
N MET A 174 -7.72 -4.92 12.51
CA MET A 174 -6.39 -5.31 11.99
C MET A 174 -5.34 -4.19 12.20
N PRO A 175 -4.17 -4.44 12.81
CA PRO A 175 -3.09 -3.47 12.90
C PRO A 175 -2.05 -3.59 11.76
N THR A 176 -1.50 -2.47 11.29
CA THR A 176 -0.32 -2.44 10.39
C THR A 176 0.97 -2.35 11.21
N GLN A 177 1.98 -3.20 10.94
CA GLN A 177 3.28 -3.18 11.62
C GLN A 177 4.44 -3.00 10.62
N VAL A 178 5.37 -2.07 10.90
CA VAL A 178 6.62 -1.93 10.14
C VAL A 178 7.46 -3.20 10.34
N GLY A 179 8.00 -3.78 9.25
CA GLY A 179 8.78 -5.02 9.31
C GLY A 179 7.98 -6.31 9.12
N CYS A 180 6.64 -6.26 9.03
CA CYS A 180 5.85 -7.40 8.57
C CYS A 180 5.61 -7.35 7.06
N GLY A 181 4.95 -6.29 6.57
CA GLY A 181 4.58 -6.09 5.16
C GLY A 181 5.75 -5.66 4.28
N GLY A 182 6.60 -4.79 4.80
CA GLY A 182 7.82 -4.35 4.12
C GLY A 182 8.89 -3.80 5.09
N TYR A 183 10.14 -3.81 4.64
CA TYR A 183 11.30 -3.29 5.37
C TYR A 183 12.42 -2.92 4.39
N ALA A 184 13.15 -1.83 4.65
CA ALA A 184 14.29 -1.41 3.84
C ALA A 184 15.43 -0.88 4.72
N ASP A 185 16.66 -1.27 4.40
CA ASP A 185 17.89 -0.85 5.09
C ASP A 185 19.05 -0.93 4.10
N ASP A 186 19.71 0.19 3.80
CA ASP A 186 20.79 0.26 2.79
C ASP A 186 21.98 -0.66 3.14
N ALA A 187 22.16 -1.02 4.42
CA ALA A 187 23.21 -1.92 4.85
C ALA A 187 22.84 -3.41 4.71
N ALA A 188 21.65 -3.74 4.20
CA ALA A 188 21.20 -5.12 4.00
C ALA A 188 20.42 -5.32 2.68
N GLY A 189 19.36 -4.54 2.46
CA GLY A 189 18.46 -4.64 1.31
C GLY A 189 17.04 -4.21 1.64
N ALA A 190 16.13 -4.38 0.68
CA ALA A 190 14.70 -4.08 0.81
C ALA A 190 13.83 -5.30 0.50
N VAL A 191 12.75 -5.48 1.28
CA VAL A 191 11.82 -6.60 1.18
C VAL A 191 10.38 -6.08 1.23
N SER A 192 9.53 -6.61 0.35
CA SER A 192 8.07 -6.48 0.38
C SER A 192 7.45 -7.87 0.39
N THR A 193 6.36 -8.06 1.13
CA THR A 193 5.71 -9.36 1.34
C THR A 193 4.23 -9.33 0.99
N THR A 194 3.70 -10.49 0.62
CA THR A 194 2.26 -10.71 0.38
C THR A 194 1.88 -12.12 0.84
N GLY A 195 0.62 -12.34 1.20
CA GLY A 195 0.11 -13.61 1.74
C GLY A 195 -0.83 -13.39 2.93
N HIS A 196 -0.92 -14.37 3.83
CA HIS A 196 -1.76 -14.27 5.03
C HIS A 196 -1.18 -13.29 6.06
N GLY A 197 -1.78 -12.10 6.15
CA GLY A 197 -1.28 -10.97 6.95
C GLY A 197 -0.94 -11.31 8.39
N GLU A 198 -1.78 -12.09 9.08
CA GLU A 198 -1.57 -12.47 10.48
C GLU A 198 -0.32 -13.33 10.68
N SER A 199 -0.01 -14.21 9.73
CA SER A 199 1.24 -14.98 9.76
C SER A 199 2.45 -14.08 9.51
N LEU A 200 2.36 -13.16 8.55
CA LEU A 200 3.42 -12.19 8.26
C LEU A 200 3.73 -11.30 9.47
N MET A 201 2.68 -10.83 10.16
CA MET A 201 2.77 -10.07 11.40
C MET A 201 3.42 -10.85 12.53
N LYS A 202 2.95 -12.07 12.83
CA LYS A 202 3.51 -12.92 13.88
C LYS A 202 5.00 -13.20 13.68
N ALA A 203 5.44 -13.28 12.42
CA ALA A 203 6.81 -13.59 12.06
C ALA A 203 7.72 -12.35 11.92
N CYS A 204 7.15 -11.14 11.80
CA CYS A 204 7.85 -9.96 11.28
C CYS A 204 8.64 -10.30 10.01
N LEU A 205 7.96 -10.91 9.03
CA LEU A 205 8.62 -11.63 7.93
C LEU A 205 9.60 -10.75 7.15
N ALA A 206 9.18 -9.56 6.72
CA ALA A 206 10.05 -8.67 5.93
C ALA A 206 11.35 -8.35 6.68
N HIS A 207 11.25 -7.96 7.95
CA HIS A 207 12.43 -7.67 8.77
C HIS A 207 13.32 -8.91 8.96
N ARG A 208 12.73 -10.07 9.22
CA ARG A 208 13.49 -11.32 9.39
C ARG A 208 14.26 -11.69 8.13
N VAL A 209 13.63 -11.59 6.95
CA VAL A 209 14.30 -11.82 5.66
C VAL A 209 15.43 -10.81 5.46
N THR A 210 15.22 -9.52 5.75
CA THR A 210 16.29 -8.52 5.68
C THR A 210 17.47 -8.85 6.62
N GLN A 211 17.22 -9.37 7.82
CA GLN A 211 18.31 -9.82 8.70
C GLN A 211 19.04 -11.06 8.16
N SER A 212 18.34 -12.03 7.57
CA SER A 212 18.99 -13.16 6.91
C SER A 212 19.85 -12.71 5.72
N LEU A 213 19.39 -11.73 4.93
CA LEU A 213 20.19 -11.11 3.86
C LEU A 213 21.46 -10.46 4.42
N ARG A 214 21.34 -9.69 5.52
CA ARG A 214 22.47 -9.06 6.21
C ARG A 214 23.53 -10.08 6.65
N HIS A 215 23.11 -11.26 7.06
CA HIS A 215 23.99 -12.33 7.55
C HIS A 215 24.42 -13.33 6.46
N GLY A 216 23.93 -13.19 5.22
CA GLY A 216 24.26 -14.10 4.12
C GLY A 216 23.62 -15.49 4.24
N GLU A 217 22.45 -15.56 4.87
CA GLU A 217 21.72 -16.81 5.15
C GLU A 217 20.58 -17.10 4.15
N ALA A 218 20.48 -16.31 3.09
CA ALA A 218 19.42 -16.37 2.07
C ALA A 218 19.84 -17.14 0.81
#